data_AF-A0AAW1SER7-F1
#
_entry.id   AF-A0AAW1SER7-F1
#
_cell.length_a   1.000
_cell.length_b   1.000
_cell.length_c   1.000
_cell.angle_alpha   90.00
_cell.angle_beta   90.00
_cell.angle_gamma   90.00
#
_symmetry.space_group_name_H-M   'P 1'
#
loop_
_entity.id
_entity.type
_entity.pdbx_description
1 polymer ?
#
loop_
_entity_poly.entity_id
_entity_poly.type
_entity_poly.pdbx_seq_one_letter_code
_entity_poly.pdbx_strand_id
1 'polypeptide(L)'
;MARPWGLCSLLLVLICAGVQIAAAQEVDEGVEVEEEEAFEAQRAFLLVRKYAADKEIVKGTNTTVTIELYNAGNSAAQDIIVTEGAWPSQLFQVDESSYEATFERLASGATVKHQYNVQAIEGPQYVRTEPALVFYKPEYGSEDVQRTKSSVLQLLVLTTTMKYQRALLRAGMWITGGALRTPGQWLKSLWTVAVLILIGGGSWLYRIVTDTRKKHQYNRALKEVETY
;
A
#
# COMPACT_ATOMS: atom_id res chain seq x y z
N MET A 1 25.49 66.87 -27.13
CA MET A 1 24.41 65.94 -26.70
C MET A 1 25.04 64.93 -25.76
N ALA A 2 24.92 65.19 -24.45
CA ALA A 2 25.71 64.55 -23.40
C ALA A 2 24.89 63.51 -22.62
N ARG A 3 25.64 62.57 -22.05
CA ARG A 3 25.28 61.27 -21.47
C ARG A 3 24.82 61.35 -19.99
N PRO A 4 24.42 60.22 -19.34
CA PRO A 4 23.41 60.09 -18.26
C PRO A 4 23.99 60.09 -16.83
N TRP A 5 23.15 60.13 -15.75
CA TRP A 5 23.36 59.53 -14.39
C TRP A 5 22.38 60.01 -13.28
N GLY A 6 22.21 59.17 -12.22
CA GLY A 6 21.79 59.50 -10.83
C GLY A 6 20.28 59.42 -10.55
N LEU A 7 19.67 58.52 -9.76
CA LEU A 7 19.85 58.08 -8.35
C LEU A 7 19.82 59.23 -7.31
N CYS A 8 19.01 59.02 -6.25
CA CYS A 8 18.86 59.74 -4.97
C CYS A 8 17.86 60.90 -4.84
N SER A 9 16.85 60.73 -3.97
CA SER A 9 16.36 61.73 -2.97
C SER A 9 15.20 61.12 -2.15
N LEU A 10 15.41 60.66 -0.90
CA LEU A 10 15.14 61.36 0.40
C LEU A 10 13.64 61.71 0.58
N LEU A 11 12.82 61.14 1.48
CA LEU A 11 12.94 60.74 2.89
C LEU A 11 13.37 61.88 3.83
N LEU A 12 12.43 62.73 4.22
CA LEU A 12 12.52 63.66 5.37
C LEU A 12 11.16 64.32 5.66
N VAL A 13 10.42 63.82 6.65
CA VAL A 13 9.48 64.65 7.43
C VAL A 13 9.68 64.29 8.91
N LEU A 14 10.41 65.17 9.57
CA LEU A 14 10.56 65.29 11.01
C LEU A 14 10.43 66.80 11.28
N ILE A 15 9.73 67.17 12.35
CA ILE A 15 9.94 68.34 13.24
C ILE A 15 8.59 68.84 13.78
N CYS A 16 8.43 68.71 15.11
CA CYS A 16 7.94 69.71 16.08
C CYS A 16 7.59 68.93 17.36
N ALA A 17 7.98 69.28 18.58
CA ALA A 17 8.92 70.24 19.15
C ALA A 17 9.10 69.78 20.61
N GLY A 18 10.31 69.92 21.16
CA GLY A 18 10.60 69.57 22.53
C GLY A 18 10.09 70.59 23.54
N VAL A 19 9.75 70.12 24.75
CA VAL A 19 9.86 70.87 26.01
C VAL A 19 10.42 69.89 27.04
N GLN A 20 11.54 70.27 27.65
CA GLN A 20 12.24 69.51 28.68
C GLN A 20 11.49 69.52 30.01
N ILE A 21 11.45 68.37 30.69
CA ILE A 21 11.56 68.33 32.16
C ILE A 21 12.55 67.22 32.51
N ALA A 22 13.70 67.66 33.03
CA ALA A 22 14.62 66.82 33.77
C ALA A 22 14.07 66.61 35.19
N ALA A 23 13.88 65.37 35.61
CA ALA A 23 13.89 64.99 37.01
C ALA A 23 14.31 63.53 37.11
N ALA A 24 15.32 63.30 37.96
CA ALA A 24 15.93 62.04 38.28
C ALA A 24 14.92 60.94 38.65
N GLN A 25 15.17 59.73 38.14
CA GLN A 25 15.18 58.54 38.99
C GLN A 25 16.04 57.46 38.31
N GLU A 26 17.24 57.24 38.86
CA GLU A 26 17.93 55.97 38.69
C GLU A 26 17.09 54.92 39.41
N VAL A 27 16.51 53.99 38.66
CA VAL A 27 16.10 52.69 39.18
C VAL A 27 16.70 51.67 38.22
N ASP A 28 17.86 51.19 38.66
CA ASP A 28 18.40 49.87 38.37
C ASP A 28 17.32 48.82 38.65
N GLU A 29 16.70 48.30 37.59
CA GLU A 29 16.05 47.00 37.62
C GLU A 29 16.50 46.25 36.37
N GLY A 30 17.51 45.42 36.57
CA GLY A 30 17.81 44.33 35.65
C GLY A 30 16.52 43.55 35.41
N VAL A 31 15.94 43.71 34.22
CA VAL A 31 14.90 42.83 33.73
C VAL A 31 15.57 41.49 33.50
N GLU A 32 15.56 40.65 34.54
CA GLU A 32 15.72 39.22 34.38
C GLU A 32 14.62 38.78 33.42
N VAL A 33 15.01 38.49 32.18
CA VAL A 33 14.16 37.75 31.26
C VAL A 33 14.02 36.38 31.90
N GLU A 34 12.97 36.18 32.68
CA GLU A 34 12.54 34.85 33.08
C GLU A 34 12.30 34.08 31.77
N GLU A 35 13.27 33.25 31.40
CA GLU A 35 13.05 32.21 30.40
C GLU A 35 11.92 31.34 30.96
N GLU A 36 10.68 31.59 30.52
CA GLU A 36 9.59 30.66 30.75
C GLU A 36 10.02 29.33 30.09
N GLU A 37 10.66 28.46 30.87
CA GLU A 37 10.94 27.09 30.46
C GLU A 37 9.58 26.47 30.14
N ALA A 38 9.28 26.37 28.83
CA ALA A 38 8.09 25.70 28.36
C ALA A 38 8.17 24.25 28.86
N PHE A 39 7.44 23.96 29.94
CA PHE A 39 7.37 22.63 30.51
C PHE A 39 6.72 21.72 29.47
N GLU A 40 7.54 21.02 28.68
CA GLU A 40 7.04 19.97 27.80
C GLU A 40 6.51 18.84 28.68
N ALA A 41 5.19 18.77 28.81
CA ALA A 41 4.54 17.70 29.54
C ALA A 41 5.02 16.34 29.01
N GLN A 42 5.61 15.53 29.90
CA GLN A 42 6.13 14.21 29.57
C GLN A 42 4.98 13.23 29.34
N ARG A 43 4.61 13.01 28.08
CA ARG A 43 3.44 12.20 27.71
C ARG A 43 3.78 11.19 26.62
N ALA A 44 3.37 9.94 26.84
CA ALA A 44 3.42 8.93 25.79
C ALA A 44 2.32 9.18 24.76
N PHE A 45 2.60 8.84 23.50
CA PHE A 45 1.65 8.96 22.40
C PHE A 45 1.80 7.76 21.48
N LEU A 46 0.81 6.86 21.50
CA LEU A 46 0.87 5.61 20.75
C LEU A 46 0.26 5.75 19.35
N LEU A 47 1.09 5.48 18.34
CA LEU A 47 0.68 5.25 16.97
C LEU A 47 0.47 3.75 16.75
N VAL A 48 -0.70 3.37 16.22
CA VAL A 48 -1.07 1.97 16.06
C VAL A 48 -1.36 1.66 14.59
N ARG A 49 -0.58 0.73 14.03
CA ARG A 49 -0.72 0.29 12.65
C ARG A 49 -1.11 -1.18 12.60
N LYS A 50 -2.24 -1.47 11.95
CA LYS A 50 -2.70 -2.83 11.67
C LYS A 50 -2.53 -3.15 10.20
N TYR A 51 -1.85 -4.26 9.91
CA TYR A 51 -1.62 -4.75 8.54
C TYR A 51 -1.56 -6.28 8.50
N ALA A 52 -1.75 -6.85 7.32
CA ALA A 52 -1.53 -8.27 7.07
C ALA A 52 -0.34 -8.47 6.15
N ALA A 53 0.29 -9.65 6.21
CA ALA A 53 1.36 -10.02 5.29
C ALA A 53 0.93 -9.90 3.83
N ASP A 54 -0.26 -10.41 3.51
CA ASP A 54 -0.87 -10.35 2.18
C ASP A 54 -2.25 -9.68 2.23
N LYS A 55 -2.51 -8.81 1.25
CA LYS A 55 -3.84 -8.18 1.05
C LYS A 55 -4.82 -9.08 0.30
N GLU A 56 -4.30 -10.06 -0.45
CA GLU A 56 -5.08 -11.07 -1.16
C GLU A 56 -4.87 -12.42 -0.46
N ILE A 57 -5.92 -12.98 0.12
CA ILE A 57 -5.87 -14.24 0.85
C ILE A 57 -6.66 -15.27 0.07
N VAL A 58 -6.19 -16.51 0.04
CA VAL A 58 -6.88 -17.61 -0.65
C VAL A 58 -7.69 -18.39 0.38
N LYS A 59 -8.92 -18.76 0.03
CA LYS A 59 -9.75 -19.66 0.84
C LYS A 59 -8.93 -20.89 1.27
N GLY A 60 -9.00 -21.22 2.55
CA GLY A 60 -8.29 -22.33 3.19
C GLY A 60 -6.85 -22.03 3.61
N THR A 61 -6.33 -20.83 3.33
CA THR A 61 -4.96 -20.42 3.72
C THR A 61 -4.97 -19.51 4.94
N ASN A 62 -3.86 -19.56 5.68
CA ASN A 62 -3.61 -18.69 6.82
C ASN A 62 -2.88 -17.43 6.36
N THR A 63 -3.24 -16.29 6.95
CA THR A 63 -2.48 -15.04 6.85
C THR A 63 -2.11 -14.58 8.25
N THR A 64 -0.96 -13.93 8.38
CA THR A 64 -0.55 -13.32 9.65
C THR A 64 -0.97 -11.86 9.65
N VAL A 65 -1.75 -11.48 10.65
CA VAL A 65 -2.12 -10.09 10.93
C VAL A 65 -1.19 -9.57 12.03
N THR A 66 -0.69 -8.36 11.84
CA THR A 66 0.21 -7.67 12.77
C THR A 66 -0.42 -6.35 13.20
N ILE A 67 -0.50 -6.15 14.51
CA ILE A 67 -0.78 -4.86 15.15
C ILE A 67 0.55 -4.36 15.70
N GLU A 68 1.05 -3.28 15.13
CA GLU A 68 2.29 -2.63 15.53
C GLU A 68 1.98 -1.36 16.30
N LEU A 69 2.57 -1.23 17.48
CA LEU A 69 2.44 -0.08 18.35
C LEU A 69 3.80 0.62 18.42
N TYR A 70 3.81 1.91 18.14
CA TYR A 70 4.98 2.77 18.25
C TYR A 70 4.70 3.93 19.18
N ASN A 71 5.58 4.15 20.16
CA ASN A 71 5.46 5.28 21.06
C ASN A 71 6.21 6.50 20.48
N ALA A 72 5.45 7.43 19.92
CA ALA A 72 5.94 8.69 19.39
C ALA A 72 5.98 9.83 20.43
N GLY A 73 5.58 9.55 21.67
CA GLY A 73 5.66 10.52 22.78
C GLY A 73 7.05 10.58 23.41
N ASN A 74 7.26 11.55 24.29
CA ASN A 74 8.53 11.79 24.99
C ASN A 74 8.63 11.04 26.34
N SER A 75 7.61 10.30 26.76
CA SER A 75 7.61 9.45 27.96
C SER A 75 7.18 8.01 27.67
N ALA A 76 7.30 7.10 28.64
CA ALA A 76 7.00 5.68 28.46
C ALA A 76 5.52 5.36 28.76
N ALA A 77 4.85 4.73 27.80
CA ALA A 77 3.49 4.22 28.00
C ALA A 77 3.49 2.98 28.89
N GLN A 78 2.42 2.83 29.69
CA GLN A 78 2.26 1.73 30.64
C GLN A 78 0.89 1.09 30.57
N ASP A 79 0.78 -0.13 31.11
CA ASP A 79 -0.46 -0.91 31.20
C ASP A 79 -1.21 -0.92 29.86
N ILE A 80 -0.49 -1.26 28.79
CA ILE A 80 -1.00 -1.20 27.43
C ILE A 80 -1.86 -2.43 27.20
N ILE A 81 -3.13 -2.22 26.88
CA ILE A 81 -4.10 -3.27 26.57
C ILE A 81 -4.56 -3.06 25.14
N VAL A 82 -4.31 -4.04 24.29
CA VAL A 82 -4.74 -4.09 22.89
C VAL A 82 -5.93 -5.02 22.80
N THR A 83 -7.06 -4.51 22.34
CA THR A 83 -8.28 -5.27 22.07
C THR A 83 -8.58 -5.22 20.58
N GLU A 84 -8.52 -6.37 19.93
CA GLU A 84 -8.86 -6.51 18.51
C GLU A 84 -10.39 -6.49 18.32
N GLY A 85 -10.84 -5.90 17.22
CA GLY A 85 -12.26 -5.90 16.85
C GLY A 85 -12.71 -7.27 16.34
N ALA A 86 -14.03 -7.47 16.28
CA ALA A 86 -14.57 -8.76 15.89
C ALA A 86 -14.22 -9.10 14.44
N TRP A 87 -13.81 -10.35 14.18
CA TRP A 87 -13.68 -10.87 12.83
C TRP A 87 -15.00 -11.49 12.37
N PRO A 88 -15.41 -11.31 11.09
CA PRO A 88 -16.59 -11.98 10.56
C PRO A 88 -16.39 -13.49 10.55
N SER A 89 -17.04 -14.20 11.48
CA SER A 89 -16.85 -15.64 11.71
C SER A 89 -17.29 -16.52 10.54
N GLN A 90 -18.15 -16.00 9.66
CA GLN A 90 -18.55 -16.68 8.43
C GLN A 90 -17.41 -16.73 7.40
N LEU A 91 -16.47 -15.77 7.47
CA LEU A 91 -15.41 -15.61 6.48
C LEU A 91 -14.04 -16.01 7.03
N PHE A 92 -13.84 -15.89 8.34
CA PHE A 92 -12.55 -16.09 8.99
C PHE A 92 -12.63 -16.90 10.26
N GLN A 93 -11.61 -17.72 10.47
CA GLN A 93 -11.34 -18.38 11.74
C GLN A 93 -10.15 -17.69 12.40
N VAL A 94 -10.32 -17.30 13.67
CA VAL A 94 -9.31 -16.62 14.48
C VAL A 94 -9.34 -17.22 15.87
N ASP A 95 -8.17 -17.47 16.46
CA ASP A 95 -8.07 -18.01 17.81
C ASP A 95 -8.48 -16.96 18.85
N GLU A 96 -9.22 -17.36 19.89
CA GLU A 96 -9.72 -16.44 20.93
C GLU A 96 -8.60 -15.67 21.64
N SER A 97 -7.45 -16.31 21.86
CA SER A 97 -6.25 -15.68 22.43
C SER A 97 -5.67 -14.54 21.58
N SER A 98 -6.09 -14.41 20.33
CA SER A 98 -5.61 -13.35 19.42
C SER A 98 -6.27 -12.00 19.68
N TYR A 99 -7.44 -11.99 20.32
CA TYR A 99 -8.26 -10.79 20.48
C TYR A 99 -7.74 -9.82 21.54
N GLU A 100 -6.89 -10.28 22.45
CA GLU A 100 -6.35 -9.45 23.52
C GLU A 100 -4.84 -9.65 23.66
N ALA A 101 -4.11 -8.54 23.82
CA ALA A 101 -2.69 -8.55 24.12
C ALA A 101 -2.36 -7.44 25.11
N THR A 102 -1.49 -7.75 26.07
CA THR A 102 -1.08 -6.81 27.10
C THR A 102 0.43 -6.59 27.09
N PHE A 103 0.85 -5.35 27.29
CA PHE A 103 2.25 -4.97 27.42
C PHE A 103 2.41 -4.05 28.63
N GLU A 104 3.31 -4.39 29.54
CA GLU A 104 3.51 -3.63 30.78
C GLU A 104 4.06 -2.22 30.51
N ARG A 105 5.01 -2.11 29.58
CA ARG A 105 5.73 -0.85 29.32
C ARG A 105 6.21 -0.75 27.87
N LEU A 106 6.11 0.45 27.30
CA LEU A 106 6.70 0.80 26.01
C LEU A 106 7.45 2.13 26.12
N ALA A 107 8.78 2.07 26.04
CA ALA A 107 9.63 3.26 26.10
C ALA A 107 9.35 4.24 24.94
N SER A 108 9.70 5.51 25.12
CA SER A 108 9.69 6.50 24.03
C SER A 108 10.56 6.01 22.86
N GLY A 109 10.04 6.15 21.63
CA GLY A 109 10.72 5.70 20.42
C GLY A 109 10.77 4.19 20.22
N ALA A 110 10.19 3.39 21.12
CA ALA A 110 10.17 1.93 20.99
C ALA A 110 8.94 1.43 20.21
N THR A 111 9.07 0.22 19.66
CA THR A 111 8.01 -0.48 18.91
C THR A 111 7.77 -1.88 19.48
N VAL A 112 6.51 -2.25 19.64
CA VAL A 112 6.09 -3.63 19.93
C VAL A 112 5.10 -4.12 18.90
N LYS A 113 5.02 -5.44 18.72
CA LYS A 113 4.16 -6.08 17.74
C LYS A 113 3.36 -7.18 18.39
N HIS A 114 2.05 -7.16 18.18
CA HIS A 114 1.16 -8.29 18.41
C HIS A 114 0.88 -8.96 17.07
N GLN A 115 1.12 -10.26 16.98
CA GLN A 115 0.94 -11.04 15.74
C GLN A 115 0.06 -12.24 16.01
N TYR A 116 -0.89 -12.47 15.11
CA TYR A 116 -1.77 -13.62 15.18
C TYR A 116 -2.15 -14.10 13.78
N ASN A 117 -2.55 -15.36 13.69
CA ASN A 117 -2.93 -15.98 12.42
C ASN A 117 -4.44 -15.95 12.24
N VAL A 118 -4.85 -15.72 10.99
CA VAL A 118 -6.25 -15.69 10.57
C VAL A 118 -6.39 -16.61 9.36
N GLN A 119 -7.31 -17.57 9.44
CA GLN A 119 -7.60 -18.46 8.32
C GLN A 119 -8.84 -17.98 7.56
N ALA A 120 -8.75 -17.91 6.23
CA ALA A 120 -9.91 -17.62 5.40
C ALA A 120 -10.77 -18.88 5.16
N ILE A 121 -12.03 -18.86 5.60
CA ILE A 121 -12.97 -19.98 5.46
C ILE A 121 -13.76 -19.86 4.16
N GLU A 122 -14.24 -18.66 3.83
CA GLU A 122 -15.13 -18.41 2.70
C GLU A 122 -14.73 -17.20 1.86
N GLY A 123 -15.12 -17.24 0.58
CA GLY A 123 -14.87 -16.21 -0.42
C GLY A 123 -15.52 -16.60 -1.75
N PRO A 124 -15.52 -15.72 -2.77
CA PRO A 124 -14.73 -14.49 -2.85
C PRO A 124 -15.43 -13.29 -2.23
N GLN A 125 -14.71 -12.51 -1.42
CA GLN A 125 -15.30 -11.33 -0.77
C GLN A 125 -14.25 -10.27 -0.44
N TYR A 126 -14.62 -8.99 -0.59
CA TYR A 126 -13.88 -7.87 -0.03
C TYR A 126 -14.31 -7.67 1.41
N VAL A 127 -13.35 -7.67 2.34
CA VAL A 127 -13.60 -7.53 3.76
C VAL A 127 -12.85 -6.33 4.30
N ARG A 128 -13.57 -5.52 5.07
CA ARG A 128 -13.03 -4.42 5.85
C ARG A 128 -13.15 -4.79 7.32
N THR A 129 -12.03 -4.89 8.04
CA THR A 129 -12.04 -5.27 9.44
C THR A 129 -12.40 -4.09 10.33
N GLU A 130 -12.78 -4.38 11.56
CA GLU A 130 -12.79 -3.35 12.60
C GLU A 130 -11.36 -2.94 12.98
N PRO A 131 -11.17 -1.69 13.46
CA PRO A 131 -9.90 -1.26 14.03
C PRO A 131 -9.74 -1.86 15.44
N ALA A 132 -8.51 -2.17 15.79
CA ALA A 132 -8.16 -2.54 17.16
C ALA A 132 -8.19 -1.29 18.06
N LEU A 133 -8.64 -1.48 19.29
CA LEU A 133 -8.62 -0.46 20.33
C LEU A 133 -7.40 -0.68 21.22
N VAL A 134 -6.73 0.41 21.58
CA VAL A 134 -5.61 0.35 22.50
C VAL A 134 -5.86 1.31 23.66
N PHE A 135 -5.75 0.79 24.87
CA PHE A 135 -5.81 1.53 26.12
C PHE A 135 -4.43 1.56 26.75
N TYR A 136 -4.00 2.71 27.27
CA TYR A 136 -2.69 2.84 27.91
C TYR A 136 -2.66 4.03 28.88
N LYS A 137 -1.76 3.97 29.86
CA LYS A 137 -1.43 5.11 30.72
C LYS A 137 -0.29 5.90 30.08
N PRO A 138 -0.43 7.23 29.92
CA PRO A 138 0.55 8.05 29.23
C PRO A 138 1.80 8.35 30.06
N GLU A 139 1.77 8.14 31.37
CA GLU A 139 2.88 8.39 32.30
C GLU A 139 2.89 7.33 33.42
N TYR A 140 4.01 7.21 34.16
CA TYR A 140 4.10 6.34 35.33
C TYR A 140 3.22 6.84 36.46
N GLY A 141 2.36 5.94 36.98
CA GLY A 141 1.48 6.26 38.10
C GLY A 141 0.31 7.17 37.76
N SER A 142 0.11 7.55 36.49
CA SER A 142 -1.08 8.33 36.09
C SER A 142 -2.34 7.47 36.19
N GLU A 143 -3.41 8.03 36.77
CA GLU A 143 -4.74 7.39 36.76
C GLU A 143 -5.45 7.56 35.40
N ASP A 144 -5.00 8.52 34.59
CA ASP A 144 -5.58 8.81 33.28
C ASP A 144 -5.31 7.69 32.26
N VAL A 145 -6.37 7.06 31.77
CA VAL A 145 -6.29 6.07 30.69
C VAL A 145 -6.56 6.76 29.34
N GLN A 146 -5.58 6.72 28.46
CA GLN A 146 -5.70 7.16 27.07
C GLN A 146 -6.23 6.04 26.18
N ARG A 147 -6.94 6.43 25.12
CA ARG A 147 -7.48 5.51 24.11
C ARG A 147 -7.03 5.91 22.72
N THR A 148 -6.53 4.96 21.95
CA THR A 148 -6.24 5.12 20.53
C THR A 148 -6.84 3.98 19.71
N LYS A 149 -6.84 4.12 18.38
CA LYS A 149 -7.36 3.14 17.44
C LYS A 149 -6.32 2.82 16.39
N SER A 150 -6.30 1.57 15.95
CA SER A 150 -5.48 1.17 14.82
C SER A 150 -6.08 1.56 13.48
N SER A 151 -5.25 1.47 12.43
CA SER A 151 -5.73 1.53 11.05
C SER A 151 -6.69 0.38 10.73
N VAL A 152 -7.58 0.62 9.77
CA VAL A 152 -8.49 -0.43 9.29
C VAL A 152 -7.80 -1.26 8.22
N LEU A 153 -7.92 -2.58 8.33
CA LEU A 153 -7.41 -3.52 7.35
C LEU A 153 -8.46 -3.81 6.27
N GLN A 154 -8.03 -3.85 5.01
CA GLN A 154 -8.84 -4.25 3.87
C GLN A 154 -8.21 -5.47 3.22
N LEU A 155 -8.98 -6.54 3.10
CA LEU A 155 -8.56 -7.83 2.57
C LEU A 155 -9.48 -8.24 1.41
N LEU A 156 -8.91 -8.92 0.43
CA LEU A 156 -9.67 -9.62 -0.59
C LEU A 156 -9.48 -11.11 -0.41
N VAL A 157 -10.55 -11.82 -0.08
CA VAL A 157 -10.54 -13.28 -0.05
C VAL A 157 -10.87 -13.79 -1.44
N LEU A 158 -10.03 -14.66 -1.97
CA LEU A 158 -10.14 -15.29 -3.27
C LEU A 158 -10.45 -16.77 -3.13
N THR A 159 -11.18 -17.32 -4.09
CA THR A 159 -11.25 -18.77 -4.26
C THR A 159 -9.96 -19.27 -4.92
N THR A 160 -9.66 -20.56 -4.72
CA THR A 160 -8.53 -21.23 -5.38
C THR A 160 -8.61 -21.12 -6.90
N THR A 161 -9.80 -21.24 -7.48
CA THR A 161 -10.02 -21.09 -8.92
C THR A 161 -9.71 -19.67 -9.41
N MET A 162 -10.15 -18.64 -8.67
CA MET A 162 -9.85 -17.24 -9.00
C MET A 162 -8.36 -16.93 -8.91
N LYS A 163 -7.63 -17.51 -7.94
CA LYS A 163 -6.16 -17.37 -7.84
C LYS A 163 -5.48 -17.81 -9.13
N TYR A 164 -5.80 -19.01 -9.60
CA TYR A 164 -5.19 -19.56 -10.82
C TYR A 164 -5.64 -18.84 -12.08
N GLN A 165 -6.92 -18.45 -12.18
CA GLN A 165 -7.39 -17.64 -13.31
C GLN A 165 -6.65 -16.30 -13.39
N ARG A 166 -6.44 -15.61 -12.26
CA ARG A 166 -5.67 -14.36 -12.22
C ARG A 166 -4.20 -14.59 -12.58
N ALA A 167 -3.59 -15.66 -12.07
CA ALA A 167 -2.21 -16.00 -12.41
C ALA A 167 -2.06 -16.27 -13.92
N LEU A 168 -2.98 -17.04 -14.51
CA LEU A 168 -3.02 -17.31 -15.94
C LEU A 168 -3.22 -16.03 -16.76
N LEU A 169 -4.12 -15.15 -16.34
CA LEU A 169 -4.34 -13.86 -17.01
C LEU A 169 -3.11 -12.94 -16.92
N ARG A 170 -2.39 -12.92 -15.79
CA ARG A 170 -1.15 -12.14 -15.65
C ARG A 170 -0.04 -12.73 -16.53
N ALA A 171 0.14 -14.04 -16.53
CA ALA A 171 1.11 -14.71 -17.40
C ALA A 171 0.78 -14.46 -18.88
N GLY A 172 -0.49 -14.61 -19.23
CA GLY A 172 -0.99 -14.33 -20.57
C GLY A 172 -0.81 -12.87 -20.99
N MET A 173 -1.06 -11.92 -20.08
CA MET A 173 -0.79 -10.51 -20.31
C MET A 173 0.70 -10.28 -20.60
N TRP A 174 1.60 -10.91 -19.84
CA TRP A 174 3.03 -10.77 -20.05
C TRP A 174 3.47 -11.34 -21.41
N ILE A 175 3.00 -12.54 -21.77
CA ILE A 175 3.32 -13.19 -23.06
C ILE A 175 2.81 -12.37 -24.25
N THR A 176 1.62 -11.77 -24.12
CA THR A 176 0.96 -11.06 -25.23
C THR A 176 1.30 -9.58 -25.29
N GLY A 177 2.26 -9.09 -24.49
CA GLY A 177 2.57 -7.66 -24.40
C GLY A 177 1.39 -6.82 -23.93
N GLY A 178 0.45 -7.43 -23.21
CA GLY A 178 -0.78 -6.80 -22.73
C GLY A 178 -1.92 -6.75 -23.74
N ALA A 179 -1.83 -7.43 -24.88
CA ALA A 179 -2.92 -7.48 -25.86
C ALA A 179 -4.13 -8.29 -25.37
N LEU A 180 -3.91 -9.35 -24.58
CA LEU A 180 -4.99 -10.20 -24.04
C LEU A 180 -5.02 -10.13 -22.50
N ARG A 181 -6.01 -9.43 -21.95
CA ARG A 181 -6.16 -9.14 -20.51
C ARG A 181 -7.40 -9.77 -19.88
N THR A 182 -8.38 -10.19 -20.67
CA THR A 182 -9.63 -10.78 -20.17
C THR A 182 -9.85 -12.20 -20.68
N PRO A 183 -10.57 -13.06 -19.94
CA PRO A 183 -10.92 -14.40 -20.41
C PRO A 183 -11.63 -14.38 -21.77
N GLY A 184 -12.49 -13.38 -22.00
CA GLY A 184 -13.19 -13.21 -23.28
C GLY A 184 -12.25 -12.86 -24.44
N GLN A 185 -11.20 -12.07 -24.21
CA GLN A 185 -10.18 -11.80 -25.22
C GLN A 185 -9.37 -13.05 -25.56
N TRP A 186 -9.03 -13.87 -24.56
CA TRP A 186 -8.41 -15.17 -24.78
C TRP A 186 -9.28 -16.08 -25.65
N LEU A 187 -10.57 -16.18 -25.36
CA LEU A 187 -11.49 -16.99 -26.16
C LEU A 187 -11.63 -16.49 -27.61
N LYS A 188 -11.69 -15.17 -27.81
CA LYS A 188 -11.73 -14.58 -29.16
C LYS A 188 -10.42 -14.80 -29.92
N SER A 189 -9.28 -14.74 -29.23
CA SER A 189 -7.98 -14.99 -29.86
C SER A 189 -7.86 -16.41 -30.41
N LEU A 190 -8.42 -17.41 -29.71
CA LEU A 190 -8.46 -18.79 -30.20
C LEU A 190 -9.17 -18.90 -31.56
N TRP A 191 -10.30 -18.20 -31.74
CA TRP A 191 -10.98 -18.15 -33.03
C TRP A 191 -10.13 -17.49 -34.12
N THR A 192 -9.45 -16.37 -33.80
CA THR A 192 -8.58 -15.70 -34.77
C THR A 192 -7.41 -16.60 -35.19
N VAL A 193 -6.79 -17.30 -34.25
CA VAL A 193 -5.70 -18.24 -34.52
C VAL A 193 -6.20 -19.45 -35.30
N ALA A 194 -7.37 -19.99 -34.97
CA ALA A 194 -7.97 -21.10 -35.71
C ALA A 194 -8.22 -20.73 -37.17
N VAL A 195 -8.75 -19.53 -37.44
CA VAL A 195 -8.94 -19.02 -38.81
C VAL A 195 -7.60 -18.87 -39.54
N LEU A 196 -6.57 -18.32 -38.88
CA LEU A 196 -5.23 -18.19 -39.46
C LEU A 196 -4.60 -19.55 -39.78
N ILE A 197 -4.77 -20.55 -38.91
CA ILE A 197 -4.30 -21.92 -39.13
C ILE A 197 -5.06 -22.57 -40.29
N LEU A 198 -6.37 -22.35 -40.40
CA LEU A 198 -7.15 -22.90 -41.53
C LEU A 198 -6.70 -22.29 -42.86
N ILE A 199 -6.46 -20.98 -42.91
CA ILE A 199 -5.99 -20.29 -44.12
C ILE A 199 -4.56 -20.74 -44.47
N GLY A 200 -3.64 -20.67 -43.51
CA GLY A 200 -2.23 -21.02 -43.72
C GLY A 200 -2.00 -22.52 -43.93
N GLY A 201 -2.61 -23.34 -43.09
CA GLY A 201 -2.58 -24.80 -43.19
C GLY A 201 -3.27 -25.33 -44.44
N GLY A 202 -4.38 -24.70 -44.87
CA GLY A 202 -5.01 -24.98 -46.15
C GLY A 202 -4.09 -24.72 -47.34
N SER A 203 -3.38 -23.58 -47.33
CA SER A 203 -2.38 -23.25 -48.36
C SER A 203 -1.20 -24.25 -48.37
N TRP A 204 -0.71 -24.63 -47.20
CA TRP A 204 0.37 -25.61 -47.05
C TRP A 204 -0.05 -27.02 -47.52
N LEU A 205 -1.23 -27.50 -47.09
CA LEU A 205 -1.80 -28.78 -47.54
C LEU A 205 -2.07 -28.77 -49.05
N TYR A 206 -2.59 -27.67 -49.60
CA TYR A 206 -2.79 -27.51 -51.04
C TYR A 206 -1.49 -27.66 -51.82
N ARG A 207 -0.40 -27.03 -51.36
CA ARG A 207 0.93 -27.17 -51.97
C ARG A 207 1.42 -28.62 -51.93
N ILE A 208 1.31 -29.31 -50.80
CA ILE A 208 1.72 -30.72 -50.68
C ILE A 208 0.96 -31.62 -51.66
N VAL A 209 -0.36 -31.47 -51.73
CA VAL A 209 -1.20 -32.30 -52.61
C VAL A 209 -0.88 -32.03 -54.08
N THR A 210 -0.73 -30.76 -54.46
CA THR A 210 -0.42 -30.39 -55.85
C THR A 210 0.98 -30.84 -56.27
N ASP A 211 1.98 -30.72 -55.39
CA ASP A 211 3.34 -31.20 -55.66
C ASP A 211 3.39 -32.73 -55.77
N THR A 212 2.62 -33.45 -54.95
CA THR A 212 2.51 -34.91 -55.03
C THR A 212 1.86 -35.36 -56.34
N ARG A 213 0.81 -34.66 -56.80
CA ARG A 213 0.16 -34.93 -58.09
C ARG A 213 1.12 -34.72 -59.27
N LYS A 214 1.89 -33.62 -59.26
CA LYS A 214 2.91 -33.35 -60.29
C LYS A 214 3.97 -34.46 -60.33
N LYS A 215 4.46 -34.91 -59.16
CA LYS A 215 5.42 -36.03 -59.08
C LYS A 215 4.83 -37.33 -59.63
N HIS A 216 3.58 -37.64 -59.33
CA HIS A 216 2.93 -38.82 -59.90
C HIS A 216 2.74 -38.75 -61.41
N GLN A 217 2.37 -37.59 -61.95
CA GLN A 217 2.29 -37.39 -63.41
C GLN A 217 3.66 -37.52 -64.08
N TYR A 218 4.68 -36.88 -63.51
CA TYR A 218 6.06 -36.98 -64.00
C TYR A 218 6.58 -38.42 -63.99
N ASN A 219 6.38 -39.16 -62.90
CA ASN A 219 6.82 -40.56 -62.79
C ASN A 219 6.05 -41.50 -63.73
N ARG A 220 4.80 -41.18 -64.10
CA ARG A 220 4.07 -41.93 -65.13
C ARG A 220 4.65 -41.69 -66.52
N ALA A 221 4.91 -40.43 -66.87
CA ALA A 221 5.51 -40.08 -68.14
C ALA A 221 6.91 -40.70 -68.34
N LEU A 222 7.74 -40.77 -67.28
CA LEU A 222 9.04 -41.46 -67.36
C LEU A 222 8.91 -42.95 -67.68
N LYS A 223 7.98 -43.65 -67.03
CA LYS A 223 7.73 -45.08 -67.30
C LYS A 223 7.27 -45.34 -68.74
N GLU A 224 6.49 -44.40 -69.30
CA GLU A 224 6.02 -44.47 -70.68
C GLU A 224 7.15 -44.22 -71.69
N VAL A 225 8.16 -43.40 -71.36
CA VAL A 225 9.34 -43.19 -72.22
C VAL A 225 10.33 -44.36 -72.17
N GLU A 226 10.51 -44.98 -71.00
CA GLU A 226 11.40 -46.16 -70.84
C GLU A 226 10.87 -47.44 -71.52
N THR A 227 9.61 -47.43 -71.98
CA THR A 227 8.97 -48.60 -72.63
C THR A 227 8.99 -48.55 -74.16
N TYR A 228 9.57 -47.51 -74.77
CA TYR A 228 9.86 -47.41 -76.22
C TYR A 228 11.35 -47.63 -76.50
#